data_AF-A0A0G4HQ79-F1
#
_entry.id   AF-A0A0G4HQ79-F1
#
_cell.length_a   1.000
_cell.length_b   1.000
_cell.length_c   1.000
_cell.angle_alpha   90.00
_cell.angle_beta   90.00
_cell.angle_gamma   90.00
#
_symmetry.space_group_name_H-M   'P 1'
#
loop_
_entity.id
_entity.type
_entity.pdbx_description
1 polymer ?
#
loop_
_entity_poly.entity_id
_entity_poly.type
_entity_poly.pdbx_seq_one_letter_code
_entity_poly.pdbx_strand_id
1 'polypeptide(L)'
;MEPNTETHPTAAAHGGFYDVILLLSVTKWVHLHHGDDGITALFEKCHRLLRPGGVLVVEPQKWKCYGSAWGLMTTRMRDCYRSIRLKPKDFVKHLTNERKFRLMHTIETSKTREVAKVPKDFRRQIHVLRGGERQAGWDQIPPSTVFVSQTATVLTWGSAF
;
A
#
# COMPACT_ATOMS: atom_id res chain seq x y z
N MET A 1 -22.46 -14.84 -45.13
CA MET A 1 -22.14 -13.77 -44.16
C MET A 1 -21.47 -14.46 -42.99
N GLU A 2 -20.14 -14.47 -42.99
CA GLU A 2 -19.37 -15.02 -41.87
C GLU A 2 -19.55 -14.11 -40.64
N PRO A 3 -19.85 -14.64 -39.45
CA PRO A 3 -19.89 -13.84 -38.24
C PRO A 3 -18.45 -13.46 -37.86
N ASN A 4 -18.17 -12.15 -37.78
CA ASN A 4 -16.93 -11.63 -37.19
C ASN A 4 -16.83 -12.10 -35.73
N THR A 5 -16.03 -13.12 -35.47
CA THR A 5 -15.54 -13.42 -34.13
C THR A 5 -14.44 -12.42 -33.81
N GLU A 6 -14.82 -11.22 -33.37
CA GLU A 6 -13.93 -10.37 -32.58
C GLU A 6 -13.63 -11.12 -31.28
N THR A 7 -12.55 -11.89 -31.29
CA THR A 7 -11.98 -12.45 -30.07
C THR A 7 -11.48 -11.28 -29.24
N HIS A 8 -12.30 -10.78 -28.33
CA HIS A 8 -11.82 -10.01 -27.19
C HIS A 8 -10.67 -10.79 -26.54
N PRO A 9 -9.50 -10.18 -26.30
CA PRO A 9 -8.42 -10.86 -25.61
C PRO A 9 -8.95 -11.33 -24.25
N THR A 10 -9.09 -12.64 -24.12
CA THR A 10 -9.49 -13.33 -22.90
C THR A 10 -8.61 -12.85 -21.76
N ALA A 11 -9.24 -12.43 -20.66
CA ALA A 11 -8.65 -11.87 -19.46
C ALA A 11 -7.82 -12.89 -18.65
N ALA A 12 -6.85 -13.55 -19.29
CA ALA A 12 -5.88 -14.43 -18.66
C ALA A 12 -4.50 -13.76 -18.66
N ALA A 13 -3.80 -13.87 -17.53
CA ALA A 13 -2.39 -13.50 -17.29
C ALA A 13 -2.03 -12.04 -16.95
N HIS A 14 -2.89 -11.28 -16.26
CA HIS A 14 -2.48 -10.01 -15.65
C HIS A 14 -2.47 -10.18 -14.13
N GLY A 15 -1.30 -10.08 -13.49
CA GLY A 15 -1.10 -10.36 -12.06
C GLY A 15 -1.99 -9.62 -11.03
N GLY A 16 -2.82 -8.67 -11.44
CA GLY A 16 -3.81 -8.01 -10.58
C GLY A 16 -5.05 -7.57 -11.37
N PHE A 17 -6.08 -7.12 -10.66
CA PHE A 17 -7.39 -6.78 -11.23
C PHE A 17 -7.61 -5.26 -11.40
N TYR A 18 -6.86 -4.44 -10.67
CA TYR A 18 -7.09 -2.99 -10.63
C TYR A 18 -5.90 -2.21 -11.18
N ASP A 19 -6.19 -1.17 -11.95
CA ASP A 19 -5.18 -0.22 -12.40
C ASP A 19 -4.85 0.82 -11.31
N VAL A 20 -5.86 1.18 -10.50
CA VAL A 20 -5.73 2.15 -9.40
C VAL A 20 -6.47 1.66 -8.16
N ILE A 21 -5.86 1.79 -6.99
CA ILE A 21 -6.50 1.59 -5.68
C ILE A 21 -6.37 2.86 -4.85
N LEU A 22 -7.48 3.27 -4.22
CA LEU A 22 -7.56 4.47 -3.40
C LEU A 22 -7.73 4.11 -1.91
N LEU A 23 -6.79 4.52 -1.08
CA LEU A 23 -6.85 4.43 0.39
C LEU A 23 -6.98 5.83 0.99
N LEU A 24 -8.11 6.47 0.69
CA LEU A 24 -8.43 7.81 1.18
C LEU A 24 -9.21 7.72 2.48
N SER A 25 -8.72 8.38 3.52
CA SER A 25 -9.38 8.44 4.83
C SER A 25 -9.72 7.10 5.52
N VAL A 26 -9.10 5.99 5.11
CA VAL A 26 -9.36 4.64 5.66
C VAL A 26 -8.25 4.08 6.54
N THR A 27 -6.99 4.50 6.34
CA THR A 27 -5.83 3.83 6.94
C THR A 27 -5.86 3.83 8.48
N LYS A 28 -6.27 4.94 9.10
CA LYS A 28 -6.48 5.03 10.56
C LYS A 28 -7.39 3.94 11.10
N TRP A 29 -8.53 3.70 10.46
CA TRP A 29 -9.54 2.80 11.00
C TRP A 29 -9.09 1.35 10.91
N VAL A 30 -8.52 0.95 9.77
CA VAL A 30 -7.90 -0.38 9.63
C VAL A 30 -6.85 -0.61 10.71
N HIS A 31 -6.00 0.39 10.93
CA HIS A 31 -4.93 0.35 11.90
C HIS A 31 -5.42 0.29 13.36
N LEU A 32 -6.50 1.00 13.70
CA LEU A 32 -7.12 0.93 15.03
C LEU A 32 -7.86 -0.39 15.28
N HIS A 33 -8.45 -1.00 14.24
CA HIS A 33 -9.18 -2.26 14.37
C HIS A 33 -8.27 -3.49 14.41
N HIS A 34 -7.15 -3.43 13.70
CA HIS A 34 -6.33 -4.61 13.42
C HIS A 34 -4.83 -4.44 13.72
N GLY A 35 -4.42 -3.29 14.26
CA GLY A 35 -3.01 -3.01 14.57
C GLY A 35 -2.12 -2.98 13.34
N ASP A 36 -0.80 -3.06 13.58
CA ASP A 36 0.24 -3.05 12.55
C ASP A 36 0.02 -4.18 11.52
N ASP A 37 -0.36 -5.38 11.98
CA ASP A 37 -0.62 -6.53 11.12
C ASP A 37 -1.71 -6.24 10.09
N GLY A 38 -2.79 -5.59 10.50
CA GLY A 38 -3.88 -5.24 9.61
C GLY A 38 -3.52 -4.20 8.56
N ILE A 39 -2.77 -3.17 8.93
CA ILE A 39 -2.37 -2.15 7.95
C ILE A 39 -1.33 -2.70 6.96
N THR A 40 -0.39 -3.53 7.45
CA THR A 40 0.59 -4.20 6.60
C THR A 40 -0.07 -5.22 5.66
N ALA A 41 -1.06 -5.98 6.14
CA ALA A 41 -1.83 -6.90 5.30
C ALA A 41 -2.68 -6.16 4.26
N LEU A 42 -3.24 -4.99 4.60
CA LEU A 42 -3.93 -4.13 3.63
C LEU A 42 -2.98 -3.70 2.51
N PHE A 43 -1.79 -3.20 2.85
CA PHE A 43 -0.80 -2.77 1.87
C PHE A 43 -0.34 -3.90 0.95
N GLU A 44 -0.13 -5.10 1.50
CA GLU A 44 0.19 -6.29 0.71
C GLU A 44 -0.97 -6.67 -0.23
N LYS A 45 -2.21 -6.64 0.28
CA LYS A 45 -3.40 -6.90 -0.53
C LYS A 45 -3.52 -5.90 -1.68
N CYS A 46 -3.28 -4.61 -1.44
CA CYS A 46 -3.25 -3.59 -2.48
C CYS A 46 -2.19 -3.90 -3.54
N HIS A 47 -0.97 -4.26 -3.14
CA HIS A 47 0.10 -4.62 -4.08
C HIS A 47 -0.29 -5.81 -4.96
N ARG A 48 -0.86 -6.86 -4.37
CA ARG A 48 -1.31 -8.05 -5.11
C ARG A 48 -2.46 -7.76 -6.07
N LEU A 49 -3.41 -6.92 -5.65
CA LEU A 49 -4.60 -6.59 -6.43
C LEU A 49 -4.32 -5.60 -7.55
N LEU A 50 -3.24 -4.81 -7.46
CA LEU A 50 -2.82 -3.95 -8.55
C LEU A 50 -2.20 -4.74 -9.70
N ARG A 51 -2.58 -4.38 -10.92
CA ARG A 51 -1.87 -4.80 -12.14
C ARG A 51 -0.40 -4.37 -12.08
N PRO A 52 0.51 -5.07 -12.77
CA PRO A 52 1.88 -4.59 -12.95
C PRO A 52 1.90 -3.13 -13.43
N GLY A 53 2.66 -2.28 -12.74
CA GLY A 53 2.70 -0.85 -13.04
C GLY A 53 1.49 -0.03 -12.59
N GLY A 54 0.49 -0.63 -11.93
CA GLY A 54 -0.68 0.03 -11.37
C GLY A 54 -0.35 0.99 -10.21
N VAL A 55 -1.33 1.78 -9.79
CA VAL A 55 -1.13 2.92 -8.86
C VAL A 55 -1.90 2.74 -7.56
N LEU A 56 -1.20 2.85 -6.44
CA LEU A 56 -1.78 3.02 -5.11
C LEU A 56 -1.77 4.50 -4.75
N VAL A 57 -2.94 5.04 -4.44
CA VAL A 57 -3.07 6.38 -3.84
C VAL A 57 -3.41 6.20 -2.37
N VAL A 58 -2.60 6.76 -1.48
CA VAL A 58 -2.79 6.62 -0.03
C VAL A 58 -2.78 7.97 0.67
N GLU A 59 -3.73 8.17 1.58
CA GLU A 59 -3.84 9.34 2.45
C GLU A 59 -3.67 8.91 3.92
N PRO A 60 -2.43 8.89 4.45
CA PRO A 60 -2.20 8.55 5.86
C PRO A 60 -2.74 9.65 6.78
N GLN A 61 -3.63 9.31 7.70
CA GLN A 61 -4.02 10.27 8.74
C GLN A 61 -2.93 10.43 9.79
N LYS A 62 -2.68 11.67 10.21
CA LYS A 62 -1.66 12.02 11.22
C LYS A 62 -1.93 11.28 12.53
N TRP A 63 -0.86 10.86 13.23
CA TRP A 63 -0.95 10.15 14.51
C TRP A 63 -1.82 10.86 15.55
N LYS A 64 -1.75 12.21 15.62
CA LYS A 64 -2.59 13.01 16.52
C LYS A 64 -4.10 12.74 16.38
N CYS A 65 -4.55 12.35 15.18
CA CYS A 65 -5.96 12.07 14.89
C CYS A 65 -6.40 10.65 15.32
N TYR A 66 -5.48 9.82 15.81
CA TYR A 66 -5.80 8.51 16.36
C TYR A 66 -6.39 8.68 17.77
N GLY A 67 -5.72 9.44 18.64
CA GLY A 67 -6.20 9.70 19.99
C GLY A 67 -7.55 10.43 20.04
N SER A 68 -7.84 11.31 19.07
CA SER A 68 -9.15 11.98 19.01
C SER A 68 -10.31 11.02 18.73
N ALA A 69 -10.05 9.81 18.25
CA ALA A 69 -11.06 8.78 18.07
C ALA A 69 -11.31 7.93 19.33
N TRP A 70 -10.66 8.22 20.46
CA TRP A 70 -10.72 7.39 21.68
C TRP A 70 -12.14 7.05 22.14
N GLY A 71 -13.05 8.03 22.12
CA GLY A 71 -14.46 7.83 22.50
C GLY A 71 -15.23 6.87 21.59
N LEU A 72 -14.73 6.63 20.36
CA LEU A 72 -15.29 5.70 19.38
C LEU A 72 -14.63 4.32 19.43
N MET A 73 -13.55 4.15 20.22
CA MET A 73 -12.81 2.90 20.28
C MET A 73 -13.44 1.91 21.26
N THR A 74 -13.58 0.66 20.82
CA THR A 74 -13.82 -0.48 21.71
C THR A 74 -12.56 -0.82 22.53
N THR A 75 -12.68 -1.67 23.55
CA THR A 75 -11.52 -2.13 24.35
C THR A 75 -10.43 -2.71 23.45
N ARG A 76 -10.78 -3.62 22.53
CA ARG A 76 -9.85 -4.20 21.56
C ARG A 76 -9.14 -3.13 20.72
N MET A 77 -9.87 -2.13 20.23
CA MET A 77 -9.27 -1.04 19.45
C MET A 77 -8.28 -0.22 20.27
N ARG A 78 -8.54 -0.01 21.57
CA ARG A 78 -7.61 0.68 22.48
C ARG A 78 -6.35 -0.14 22.71
N ASP A 79 -6.48 -1.46 22.81
CA ASP A 79 -5.32 -2.36 22.95
C ASP A 79 -4.47 -2.37 21.68
N CYS A 80 -5.09 -2.48 20.50
CA CYS A 80 -4.41 -2.28 19.23
C CYS A 80 -3.74 -0.90 19.18
N TYR A 81 -4.45 0.18 19.52
CA TYR A 81 -3.89 1.53 19.52
C TYR A 81 -2.62 1.65 20.37
N ARG A 82 -2.62 1.03 21.56
CA ARG A 82 -1.46 0.99 22.46
C ARG A 82 -0.31 0.15 21.90
N SER A 83 -0.59 -0.90 21.13
CA SER A 83 0.42 -1.79 20.56
C SER A 83 1.00 -1.31 19.22
N ILE A 84 0.41 -0.30 18.56
CA ILE A 84 0.86 0.22 17.27
C ILE A 84 2.32 0.69 17.34
N ARG A 85 3.19 0.12 16.50
CA ARG A 85 4.59 0.55 16.32
C ARG A 85 4.80 1.25 14.99
N LEU A 86 4.22 0.75 13.90
CA LEU A 86 4.32 1.36 12.57
C LEU A 86 3.48 2.64 12.51
N LYS A 87 4.09 3.82 12.64
CA LYS A 87 3.33 5.08 12.65
C LYS A 87 2.94 5.52 11.23
N PRO A 88 1.84 6.31 11.06
CA PRO A 88 1.38 6.75 9.73
C PRO A 88 2.43 7.50 8.89
N LYS A 89 3.33 8.24 9.55
CA LYS A 89 4.45 8.93 8.88
C LYS A 89 5.42 7.96 8.20
N ASP A 90 5.48 6.72 8.67
CA ASP A 90 6.40 5.67 8.21
C ASP A 90 5.73 4.74 7.18
N PHE A 91 4.43 4.90 6.89
CA PHE A 91 3.71 4.06 5.93
C PHE A 91 4.30 4.12 4.52
N VAL A 92 4.68 5.31 4.05
CA VAL A 92 5.29 5.45 2.71
C VAL A 92 6.63 4.72 2.67
N LYS A 93 7.46 4.84 3.73
CA LYS A 93 8.73 4.12 3.84
C LYS A 93 8.53 2.61 3.83
N HIS A 94 7.52 2.11 4.55
CA HIS A 94 7.17 0.69 4.55
C HIS A 94 6.71 0.22 3.16
N LEU A 95 5.84 0.99 2.49
CA LEU A 95 5.38 0.70 1.13
C LEU A 95 6.53 0.67 0.12
N THR A 96 7.49 1.59 0.21
CA THR A 96 8.62 1.65 -0.73
C THR A 96 9.64 0.55 -0.46
N ASN A 97 10.02 0.35 0.81
CA ASN A 97 11.13 -0.53 1.16
C ASN A 97 10.73 -2.01 1.16
N GLU A 98 9.55 -2.32 1.71
CA GLU A 98 9.14 -3.70 1.97
C GLU A 98 8.13 -4.23 0.95
N ARG A 99 7.44 -3.33 0.24
CA ARG A 99 6.40 -3.71 -0.75
C ARG A 99 6.77 -3.29 -2.17
N LYS A 100 8.00 -2.82 -2.38
CA LYS A 100 8.58 -2.48 -3.69
C LYS A 100 7.72 -1.52 -4.52
N PHE A 101 6.93 -0.67 -3.85
CA PHE A 101 6.32 0.47 -4.51
C PHE A 101 7.37 1.53 -4.80
N ARG A 102 7.19 2.26 -5.90
CA ARG A 102 7.93 3.49 -6.17
C ARG A 102 7.06 4.69 -5.85
N LEU A 103 7.48 5.56 -4.94
CA LEU A 103 6.80 6.83 -4.71
C LEU A 103 6.96 7.73 -5.95
N MET A 104 5.84 8.14 -6.55
CA MET A 104 5.83 9.00 -7.73
C MET A 104 5.64 10.46 -7.33
N HIS A 105 4.61 10.74 -6.54
CA HIS A 105 4.24 12.09 -6.13
C HIS A 105 3.73 12.13 -4.70
N THR A 106 3.98 13.25 -4.03
CA THR A 106 3.26 13.64 -2.81
C THR A 106 2.49 14.92 -3.13
N ILE A 107 1.17 14.84 -3.06
CA ILE A 107 0.27 15.96 -3.25
C ILE A 107 0.04 16.58 -1.88
N GLU A 108 0.40 17.86 -1.76
CA GLU A 108 0.18 18.64 -0.54
C GLU A 108 -1.00 19.58 -0.72
N THR A 109 -1.68 19.91 0.38
CA THR A 109 -2.68 20.97 0.34
C THR A 109 -1.98 22.33 0.15
N SER A 110 -2.34 23.05 -0.91
CA SER A 110 -1.79 24.37 -1.22
C SER A 110 -2.05 25.38 -0.09
N LYS A 111 -1.15 26.37 0.09
CA LYS A 111 -1.33 27.44 1.08
C LYS A 111 -2.21 28.58 0.53
N THR A 112 -3.35 28.25 -0.07
CA THR A 112 -4.29 29.27 -0.56
C THR A 112 -5.18 29.78 0.57
N ARG A 113 -5.76 30.97 0.36
CA ARG A 113 -6.72 31.57 1.30
C ARG A 113 -7.97 30.69 1.49
N GLU A 114 -8.34 29.90 0.49
CA GLU A 114 -9.42 28.91 0.58
C GLU A 114 -9.04 27.69 1.42
N VAL A 115 -7.83 27.14 1.23
CA VAL A 115 -7.32 26.05 2.07
C VAL A 115 -7.11 26.51 3.52
N ALA A 116 -6.84 27.80 3.75
CA ALA A 116 -6.78 28.37 5.10
C ALA A 116 -8.11 28.23 5.87
N LYS A 117 -9.25 28.12 5.19
CA LYS A 117 -10.57 27.86 5.78
C LYS A 117 -10.79 26.37 6.08
N VAL A 118 -10.11 25.46 5.38
CA VAL A 118 -10.22 24.01 5.61
C VAL A 118 -9.66 23.68 7.01
N PRO A 119 -10.38 22.91 7.85
CA PRO A 119 -9.86 22.54 9.16
C PRO A 119 -8.52 21.81 9.04
N LYS A 120 -7.58 22.11 9.94
CA LYS A 120 -6.20 21.60 9.88
C LYS A 120 -6.10 20.07 9.82
N ASP A 121 -7.14 19.37 10.27
CA ASP A 121 -7.22 17.91 10.31
C ASP A 121 -7.56 17.27 8.95
N PHE A 122 -8.12 18.06 8.02
CA PHE A 122 -8.34 17.65 6.63
C PHE A 122 -7.19 18.09 5.70
N ARG A 123 -6.22 18.85 6.20
CA ARG A 123 -4.99 19.20 5.46
C ARG A 123 -3.98 18.05 5.54
N ARG A 124 -4.21 17.01 4.76
CA ARG A 124 -3.41 15.78 4.73
C ARG A 124 -2.73 15.62 3.37
N GLN A 125 -1.53 15.05 3.41
CA GLN A 125 -0.77 14.71 2.21
C GLN A 125 -1.40 13.46 1.58
N ILE A 126 -1.46 13.44 0.25
CA ILE A 126 -1.85 12.27 -0.53
C ILE A 126 -0.60 11.79 -1.28
N HIS A 127 -0.26 10.53 -1.13
CA HIS A 127 0.89 9.93 -1.81
C HIS A 127 0.41 9.05 -2.96
N VAL A 128 1.06 9.20 -4.11
CA VAL A 128 0.81 8.40 -5.31
C VAL A 128 2.01 7.49 -5.50
N LEU A 129 1.79 6.17 -5.40
CA LEU A 129 2.82 5.16 -5.49
C LEU A 129 2.52 4.20 -6.65
N ARG A 130 3.55 3.86 -7.43
CA ARG A 130 3.43 2.91 -8.53
C ARG A 130 3.93 1.53 -8.07
N GLY A 131 3.12 0.50 -8.29
CA GLY A 131 3.53 -0.90 -8.10
C GLY A 131 4.59 -1.29 -9.11
N GLY A 132 5.59 -2.06 -8.68
CA GLY A 132 6.66 -2.54 -9.58
C GLY A 132 6.12 -3.40 -10.72
N GLU A 133 6.90 -3.50 -11.80
CA GLU A 133 6.74 -4.61 -12.75
C GLU A 133 7.06 -5.91 -12.02
N ARG A 134 6.15 -6.90 -12.12
CA ARG A 134 6.46 -8.23 -11.62
C ARG A 134 7.46 -8.85 -12.59
N GLN A 135 8.53 -9.45 -12.07
CA GLN A 135 9.38 -10.30 -12.91
C GLN A 135 8.52 -11.41 -13.53
N ALA A 136 8.88 -11.86 -14.73
CA ALA A 136 8.21 -12.99 -15.37
C ALA A 136 8.23 -14.22 -14.42
N GLY A 137 7.07 -14.83 -14.17
CA GLY A 137 6.92 -16.01 -13.31
C GLY A 137 6.14 -15.81 -12.00
N TRP A 138 5.91 -14.57 -11.55
CA TRP A 138 5.11 -14.30 -10.34
C TRP A 138 3.62 -14.67 -10.48
N ASP A 139 3.10 -14.70 -11.71
CA ASP A 139 1.71 -15.03 -12.00
C ASP A 139 1.41 -16.54 -11.91
N GLN A 140 2.44 -17.37 -11.73
CA GLN A 140 2.30 -18.82 -11.53
C GLN A 140 2.25 -19.24 -10.06
N ILE A 141 2.40 -18.30 -9.12
CA ILE A 141 2.42 -18.60 -7.70
C ILE A 141 0.99 -18.60 -7.15
N PRO A 142 0.51 -19.70 -6.54
CA PRO A 142 -0.83 -19.76 -5.98
C PRO A 142 -1.00 -18.75 -4.81
N PRO A 143 -2.23 -18.25 -4.58
CA PRO A 143 -2.52 -17.18 -3.60
C PRO A 143 -2.14 -17.49 -2.15
N SER A 144 -1.87 -18.75 -1.81
CA SER A 144 -1.52 -19.23 -0.47
C SER A 144 -0.02 -19.25 -0.17
N THR A 145 0.84 -18.94 -1.13
CA THR A 145 2.30 -19.03 -0.92
C THR A 145 2.83 -17.78 -0.23
N VAL A 146 3.21 -17.92 1.04
CA VAL A 146 3.98 -16.91 1.79
C VAL A 146 5.45 -17.07 1.44
N PHE A 147 6.06 -16.02 0.86
CA PHE A 147 7.51 -15.98 0.68
C PHE A 147 8.19 -15.24 1.83
N VAL A 148 9.08 -15.94 2.54
CA VAL A 148 10.12 -15.31 3.35
C VAL A 148 11.30 -15.05 2.41
N SER A 149 11.44 -13.81 1.94
CA SER A 149 12.60 -13.40 1.14
C SER A 149 13.79 -13.11 2.05
N GLN A 150 14.61 -14.12 2.36
CA GLN A 150 16.01 -13.89 2.71
C GLN A 150 16.77 -13.71 1.39
N THR A 151 17.31 -12.51 1.13
CA THR A 151 18.21 -12.33 -0.01
C THR A 151 19.53 -13.07 0.24
N ALA A 152 19.96 -13.76 -0.81
CA ALA A 152 20.91 -14.87 -0.82
C ALA A 152 22.40 -14.48 -0.63
N THR A 153 23.15 -15.54 -0.36
CA THR A 153 24.55 -15.66 0.06
C THR A 153 25.60 -15.53 -1.07
N VAL A 154 26.83 -15.24 -0.62
CA VAL A 154 28.18 -15.53 -1.19
C VAL A 154 28.73 -14.59 -2.27
N LEU A 155 29.74 -13.81 -1.88
CA LEU A 155 30.86 -13.43 -2.74
C LEU A 155 32.12 -14.16 -2.21
N THR A 156 32.58 -15.18 -2.94
CA THR A 156 33.95 -15.70 -2.81
C THR A 156 34.89 -14.75 -3.56
N TRP A 157 35.87 -14.20 -2.86
CA TRP A 157 37.15 -13.74 -3.43
C TRP A 157 38.12 -14.94 -3.29
N GLY A 158 38.69 -15.49 -4.37
CA GLY A 158 39.99 -15.08 -4.94
C GLY A 158 41.13 -15.73 -4.13
N SER A 159 42.15 -16.40 -4.65
CA SER A 159 42.71 -16.55 -5.99
C SER A 159 43.72 -17.72 -5.95
N ALA A 160 44.05 -18.23 -7.13
CA ALA A 160 45.31 -18.83 -7.57
C ALA A 160 46.39 -19.30 -6.54
N PHE A 161 46.92 -20.49 -6.86
CA PHE A 161 48.08 -21.25 -6.37
C PHE A 161 47.78 -22.34 -5.34
#